data_AF-A0A2E4WBB9-F1
#
_entry.id   AF-A0A2E4WBB9-F1
#
_cell.length_a   1.000
_cell.length_b   1.000
_cell.length_c   1.000
_cell.angle_alpha   90.00
_cell.angle_beta   90.00
_cell.angle_gamma   90.00
#
_symmetry.space_group_name_H-M   'P 1'
#
loop_
_entity.id
_entity.type
_entity.pdbx_description
1 polymer ?
#
loop_
_entity_poly.entity_id
_entity_poly.type
_entity_poly.pdbx_seq_one_letter_code
_entity_poly.pdbx_strand_id
1 'polypeptide(L)'
;MTTIMEMKRKDLRPLPELIRRKDGANDEPAEWDIHPCAAERGAPMTAVIPRIMNVPIQDFELDRVIRAHEMMHAKVSPGNRQPWIDRGIATDRAMIVAEEARVNFLVAKAGFDVDILEDGTEMNAGERISQRGDWAEAVYFVAAISGTGGLNKYLVGIRRHRPAWSPRLRRISQLIQKEFRRIDRTRYETPLSSTKTASGRLDPEKELVEGYFHTESIAEWLDRLAEEPHEDEPEDEQDEESADSNDSEDGEDKVEDDDEEGGGVGNEKEGDHDCPLSKQDLESQQPVRKDEAGSWAQLNVMEQNLTRHVPGGLGKKRIASNMGRNPRRIGRMFTDPQKRIFDRKVKGNGGVVLIDYSGSMSLSEKDVLDIMDAAPGCTVACYTTNSHDKDGRANLWVLGARGRMTTNIPRSRGGNGVDHPALVWAVQQKQRRNAPLVWVTDGGVVGPGQGYRDQLAMQCIKTCLKSNVVIRDNVEKAVELLNAIAAQKPIKKWWPLYFRTTYKRQTGHKLEV
;
A
#
# COMPACT_ATOMS: atom_id res chain seq x y z
N MET A 1 -57.13 10.51 -26.24
CA MET A 1 -56.24 11.66 -25.93
C MET A 1 -56.08 11.69 -24.43
N THR A 2 -55.04 11.03 -23.92
CA THR A 2 -54.70 11.01 -22.49
C THR A 2 -54.06 12.36 -22.17
N THR A 3 -54.71 13.14 -21.34
CA THR A 3 -54.34 14.52 -21.01
C THR A 3 -52.95 14.55 -20.39
N ILE A 4 -52.09 15.45 -20.88
CA ILE A 4 -50.71 15.74 -20.44
C ILE A 4 -50.59 16.13 -18.94
N MET A 5 -51.70 16.14 -18.19
CA MET A 5 -51.79 16.60 -16.80
C MET A 5 -51.65 15.53 -15.71
N GLU A 6 -51.44 14.25 -16.06
CA GLU A 6 -51.32 13.16 -15.06
C GLU A 6 -49.97 12.43 -15.04
N MET A 7 -48.88 13.05 -15.52
CA MET A 7 -47.55 12.67 -15.04
C MET A 7 -47.38 13.24 -13.62
N LYS A 8 -47.95 12.56 -12.61
CA LYS A 8 -47.46 12.70 -11.23
C LYS A 8 -45.94 12.57 -11.31
N ARG A 9 -45.19 13.65 -11.09
CA ARG A 9 -43.73 13.58 -10.90
C ARG A 9 -43.52 12.59 -9.76
N LYS A 10 -43.15 11.35 -10.11
CA LYS A 10 -42.71 10.38 -9.10
C LYS A 10 -41.47 10.98 -8.49
N ASP A 11 -41.51 11.20 -7.17
CA ASP A 11 -40.31 11.54 -6.44
C ASP A 11 -39.44 10.28 -6.40
N LEU A 12 -38.48 10.20 -7.30
CA LEU A 12 -37.55 9.07 -7.44
C LEU A 12 -36.23 9.33 -6.71
N ARG A 13 -36.20 10.34 -5.82
CA ARG A 13 -35.02 10.60 -5.00
C ARG A 13 -34.75 9.38 -4.11
N PRO A 14 -33.48 8.92 -4.02
CA PRO A 14 -33.11 7.93 -3.03
C PRO A 14 -33.34 8.50 -1.63
N LEU A 15 -33.47 7.62 -0.64
CA LEU A 15 -33.65 8.02 0.77
C LEU A 15 -32.53 7.42 1.63
N PRO A 16 -31.28 7.91 1.52
CA PRO A 16 -30.15 7.38 2.28
C PRO A 16 -30.32 7.52 3.79
N GLU A 17 -31.13 8.48 4.25
CA GLU A 17 -31.49 8.68 5.66
C GLU A 17 -32.21 7.47 6.29
N LEU A 18 -32.80 6.59 5.48
CA LEU A 18 -33.40 5.33 5.97
C LEU A 18 -32.36 4.26 6.27
N ILE A 19 -31.12 4.45 5.84
CA ILE A 19 -30.05 3.47 5.93
C ILE A 19 -29.24 3.65 7.21
N ARG A 20 -29.52 2.83 8.23
CA ARG A 20 -28.74 2.86 9.48
C ARG A 20 -27.36 2.24 9.33
N ARG A 21 -26.38 2.76 10.07
CA ARG A 21 -25.01 2.22 10.15
C ARG A 21 -24.68 1.80 11.59
N LYS A 22 -23.43 1.41 11.84
CA LYS A 22 -22.92 1.00 13.16
C LYS A 22 -21.59 1.67 13.51
N ASP A 23 -21.24 2.71 12.75
CA ASP A 23 -20.04 3.54 12.90
C ASP A 23 -20.38 4.98 13.28
N GLY A 24 -21.65 5.31 13.53
CA GLY A 24 -22.07 6.67 13.89
C GLY A 24 -22.33 7.59 12.70
N ALA A 25 -21.95 7.24 11.47
CA ALA A 25 -22.09 8.15 10.32
C ALA A 25 -23.55 8.46 9.93
N ASN A 26 -24.46 7.51 10.17
CA ASN A 26 -25.88 7.63 9.84
C ASN A 26 -26.76 6.94 10.91
N ASP A 27 -26.37 7.09 12.18
CA ASP A 27 -27.07 6.46 13.31
C ASP A 27 -28.26 7.31 13.79
N GLU A 28 -28.22 8.62 13.57
CA GLU A 28 -29.35 9.54 13.76
C GLU A 28 -29.96 9.93 12.42
N PRO A 29 -31.30 9.97 12.29
CA PRO A 29 -31.95 10.44 11.08
C PRO A 29 -31.56 11.89 10.80
N ALA A 30 -30.96 12.13 9.63
CA ALA A 30 -30.61 13.46 9.19
C ALA A 30 -30.78 13.58 7.68
N GLU A 31 -31.06 14.80 7.23
CA GLU A 31 -31.30 15.10 5.83
C GLU A 31 -30.02 14.93 5.01
N TRP A 32 -30.18 14.31 3.83
CA TRP A 32 -29.14 14.19 2.82
C TRP A 32 -29.39 15.21 1.70
N ASP A 33 -28.32 15.85 1.23
CA ASP A 33 -28.38 16.74 0.07
C ASP A 33 -28.24 15.90 -1.22
N ILE A 34 -29.31 15.86 -2.01
CA ILE A 34 -29.43 15.02 -3.20
C ILE A 34 -29.44 15.90 -4.44
N HIS A 35 -28.43 15.75 -5.29
CA HIS A 35 -28.35 16.47 -6.55
C HIS A 35 -28.57 15.54 -7.76
N PRO A 36 -29.36 15.96 -8.75
CA PRO A 36 -29.52 15.22 -9.99
C PRO A 36 -28.23 15.27 -10.83
N CYS A 37 -27.81 14.15 -11.40
CA CYS A 37 -26.70 14.07 -12.35
C CYS A 37 -27.04 13.17 -13.55
N ALA A 38 -26.15 13.14 -14.55
CA ALA A 38 -26.26 12.22 -15.69
C ALA A 38 -25.86 10.79 -15.30
N ALA A 39 -26.41 9.80 -15.99
CA ALA A 39 -26.06 8.38 -15.85
C ALA A 39 -24.74 8.06 -16.59
N GLU A 40 -23.67 8.79 -16.29
CA GLU A 40 -22.35 8.66 -16.89
C GLU A 40 -21.30 8.34 -15.82
N ARG A 41 -20.31 7.50 -16.14
CA ARG A 41 -19.29 7.11 -15.16
C ARG A 41 -18.56 8.32 -14.58
N GLY A 42 -18.50 8.38 -13.25
CA GLY A 42 -17.86 9.47 -12.50
C GLY A 42 -18.77 10.66 -12.19
N ALA A 43 -19.99 10.72 -12.74
CA ALA A 43 -20.98 11.73 -12.36
C ALA A 43 -21.78 11.34 -11.10
N PRO A 44 -22.28 10.10 -10.96
CA PRO A 44 -22.80 9.60 -9.69
C PRO A 44 -21.70 9.55 -8.63
N MET A 45 -22.05 9.96 -7.41
CA MET A 45 -21.14 9.87 -6.27
C MET A 45 -21.89 9.95 -4.95
N THR A 46 -21.27 9.39 -3.91
CA THR A 46 -21.78 9.43 -2.55
C THR A 46 -20.69 9.87 -1.58
N ALA A 47 -20.98 10.87 -0.77
CA ALA A 47 -20.11 11.31 0.32
C ALA A 47 -20.85 11.18 1.66
N VAL A 48 -20.45 10.18 2.45
CA VAL A 48 -21.19 9.74 3.64
C VAL A 48 -21.15 10.76 4.78
N ILE A 49 -19.98 11.33 5.08
CA ILE A 49 -19.83 12.32 6.17
C ILE A 49 -20.59 13.63 5.87
N PRO A 50 -20.41 14.28 4.70
CA PRO A 50 -21.17 15.49 4.39
C PRO A 50 -22.62 15.21 3.98
N ARG A 51 -23.03 13.93 3.85
CA ARG A 51 -24.37 13.48 3.45
C ARG A 51 -24.81 14.03 2.10
N ILE A 52 -23.91 13.98 1.13
CA ILE A 52 -24.17 14.43 -0.25
C ILE A 52 -24.26 13.22 -1.16
N MET A 53 -25.26 13.20 -2.04
CA MET A 53 -25.42 12.15 -3.05
C MET A 53 -25.80 12.76 -4.40
N ASN A 54 -25.01 12.45 -5.43
CA ASN A 54 -25.30 12.78 -6.81
C ASN A 54 -25.81 11.54 -7.51
N VAL A 55 -27.03 11.57 -8.04
CA VAL A 55 -27.65 10.43 -8.71
C VAL A 55 -28.56 10.86 -9.85
N PRO A 56 -28.76 10.01 -10.87
CA PRO A 56 -29.78 10.24 -11.87
C PRO A 56 -31.18 10.01 -11.29
N ILE A 57 -32.12 10.89 -11.64
CA ILE A 57 -33.48 10.92 -11.08
C ILE A 57 -34.56 10.51 -12.09
N GLN A 58 -34.19 10.01 -13.27
CA GLN A 58 -35.16 9.58 -14.27
C GLN A 58 -35.66 8.16 -13.95
N ASP A 59 -36.80 7.80 -14.56
CA ASP A 59 -37.49 6.51 -14.37
C ASP A 59 -36.96 5.46 -15.37
N PHE A 60 -35.64 5.42 -15.57
CA PHE A 60 -34.96 4.39 -16.35
C PHE A 60 -34.41 3.29 -15.44
N GLU A 61 -34.33 2.07 -15.97
CA GLU A 61 -33.82 0.92 -15.25
C GLU A 61 -32.35 1.11 -14.83
N LEU A 62 -31.51 1.63 -15.74
CA LEU A 62 -30.13 2.01 -15.45
C LEU A 62 -30.04 3.01 -14.28
N ASP A 63 -30.83 4.10 -14.34
CA ASP A 63 -30.86 5.09 -13.27
C ASP A 63 -31.26 4.49 -11.92
N ARG A 64 -32.19 3.52 -11.92
CA ARG A 64 -32.60 2.80 -10.72
C ARG A 64 -31.45 2.02 -10.11
N VAL A 65 -30.66 1.32 -10.93
CA VAL A 65 -29.51 0.55 -10.45
C VAL A 65 -28.37 1.47 -10.02
N ILE A 66 -28.13 2.59 -10.71
CA ILE A 66 -27.16 3.61 -10.26
C ILE A 66 -27.57 4.18 -8.90
N ARG A 67 -28.85 4.51 -8.69
CA ARG A 67 -29.34 4.93 -7.36
C ARG A 67 -29.10 3.86 -6.30
N ALA A 68 -29.31 2.59 -6.62
CA ALA A 68 -29.05 1.49 -5.69
C ALA A 68 -27.56 1.34 -5.37
N HIS A 69 -26.67 1.55 -6.36
CA HIS A 69 -25.21 1.57 -6.20
C HIS A 69 -24.76 2.66 -5.23
N GLU A 70 -25.21 3.89 -5.44
CA GLU A 70 -24.90 5.01 -4.56
C GLU A 70 -25.51 4.84 -3.15
N MET A 71 -26.74 4.33 -3.05
CA MET A 71 -27.33 3.97 -1.76
C MET A 71 -26.54 2.87 -1.04
N MET A 72 -25.93 1.94 -1.78
CA MET A 72 -25.07 0.92 -1.19
C MET A 72 -23.75 1.53 -0.68
N HIS A 73 -23.14 2.49 -1.41
CA HIS A 73 -22.03 3.27 -0.85
C HIS A 73 -22.41 3.96 0.46
N ALA A 74 -23.57 4.61 0.51
CA ALA A 74 -24.10 5.22 1.73
C ALA A 74 -24.28 4.20 2.87
N LYS A 75 -24.59 2.93 2.54
CA LYS A 75 -24.73 1.85 3.51
C LYS A 75 -23.40 1.33 4.04
N VAL A 76 -22.41 1.11 3.19
CA VAL A 76 -21.25 0.25 3.52
C VAL A 76 -19.89 0.87 3.36
N SER A 77 -19.73 1.97 2.61
CA SER A 77 -18.43 2.61 2.40
C SER A 77 -18.02 3.38 3.65
N PRO A 78 -16.73 3.41 4.04
CA PRO A 78 -16.26 4.18 5.18
C PRO A 78 -16.55 5.67 4.98
N GLY A 79 -16.84 6.38 6.08
CA GLY A 79 -17.07 7.82 6.03
C GLY A 79 -15.83 8.57 5.58
N ASN A 80 -14.68 8.25 6.17
CA ASN A 80 -13.37 8.77 5.81
C ASN A 80 -12.42 7.63 5.43
N ARG A 81 -11.79 7.72 4.25
CA ARG A 81 -10.75 6.78 3.81
C ARG A 81 -9.35 7.12 4.33
N GLN A 82 -9.11 8.33 4.83
CA GLN A 82 -7.77 8.75 5.26
C GLN A 82 -7.11 7.80 6.28
N PRO A 83 -7.82 7.29 7.32
CA PRO A 83 -7.23 6.33 8.25
C PRO A 83 -6.77 5.02 7.59
N TRP A 84 -7.34 4.66 6.45
CA TRP A 84 -6.94 3.48 5.68
C TRP A 84 -5.71 3.77 4.84
N ILE A 85 -5.68 4.94 4.18
CA ILE A 85 -4.52 5.41 3.41
C ILE A 85 -3.29 5.55 4.32
N ASP A 86 -3.48 6.10 5.52
CA ASP A 86 -2.40 6.34 6.49
C ASP A 86 -1.74 5.04 6.98
N ARG A 87 -2.46 3.90 6.92
CA ARG A 87 -1.88 2.58 7.24
C ARG A 87 -0.89 2.11 6.19
N GLY A 88 -0.94 2.64 4.97
CA GLY A 88 -0.03 2.33 3.88
C GLY A 88 -0.07 0.86 3.44
N ILE A 89 -1.22 0.20 3.58
CA ILE A 89 -1.41 -1.20 3.17
C ILE A 89 -1.69 -1.28 1.67
N ALA A 90 -2.60 -0.43 1.19
CA ALA A 90 -2.98 -0.32 -0.20
C ALA A 90 -3.04 1.16 -0.60
N THR A 91 -2.91 1.42 -1.89
CA THR A 91 -3.06 2.76 -2.48
C THR A 91 -4.53 3.20 -2.42
N ASP A 92 -4.78 4.52 -2.34
CA ASP A 92 -6.15 5.06 -2.41
C ASP A 92 -6.87 4.61 -3.69
N ARG A 93 -6.11 4.54 -4.79
CA ARG A 93 -6.61 4.06 -6.08
C ARG A 93 -7.10 2.62 -6.01
N ALA A 94 -6.30 1.70 -5.49
CA ALA A 94 -6.70 0.30 -5.34
C ALA A 94 -7.90 0.15 -4.40
N MET A 95 -7.95 0.93 -3.33
CA MET A 95 -9.07 0.94 -2.39
C MET A 95 -10.37 1.44 -3.02
N ILE A 96 -10.31 2.44 -3.90
CA ILE A 96 -11.48 2.90 -4.68
C ILE A 96 -12.00 1.76 -5.55
N VAL A 97 -11.16 1.16 -6.39
CA VAL A 97 -11.64 0.16 -7.36
C VAL A 97 -12.07 -1.15 -6.71
N ALA A 98 -11.42 -1.55 -5.61
CA ALA A 98 -11.86 -2.69 -4.82
C ALA A 98 -13.19 -2.41 -4.13
N GLU A 99 -13.43 -1.16 -3.73
CA GLU A 99 -14.70 -0.73 -3.14
C GLU A 99 -15.84 -0.77 -4.15
N GLU A 100 -15.62 -0.27 -5.37
CA GLU A 100 -16.59 -0.38 -6.47
C GLU A 100 -16.97 -1.86 -6.71
N ALA A 101 -15.97 -2.75 -6.75
CA ALA A 101 -16.21 -4.18 -6.92
C ALA A 101 -17.05 -4.78 -5.78
N ARG A 102 -16.79 -4.37 -4.54
CA ARG A 102 -17.54 -4.82 -3.35
C ARG A 102 -18.98 -4.30 -3.39
N VAL A 103 -19.17 -3.04 -3.78
CA VAL A 103 -20.49 -2.42 -3.91
C VAL A 103 -21.29 -3.10 -5.02
N ASN A 104 -20.72 -3.32 -6.20
CA ASN A 104 -21.35 -4.08 -7.29
C ASN A 104 -21.86 -5.44 -6.79
N PHE A 105 -21.03 -6.18 -6.07
CA PHE A 105 -21.41 -7.48 -5.50
C PHE A 105 -22.58 -7.38 -4.52
N LEU A 106 -22.57 -6.39 -3.63
CA LEU A 106 -23.62 -6.18 -2.64
C LEU A 106 -24.94 -5.69 -3.26
N VAL A 107 -24.87 -4.88 -4.32
CA VAL A 107 -26.03 -4.40 -5.09
C VAL A 107 -26.68 -5.57 -5.83
N ALA A 108 -25.89 -6.42 -6.48
CA ALA A 108 -26.36 -7.64 -7.12
C ALA A 108 -27.03 -8.58 -6.09
N LYS A 109 -26.41 -8.73 -4.91
CA LYS A 109 -26.98 -9.51 -3.80
C LYS A 109 -28.30 -8.93 -3.27
N ALA A 110 -28.49 -7.61 -3.32
CA ALA A 110 -29.74 -6.96 -2.96
C ALA A 110 -30.85 -7.15 -4.02
N GLY A 111 -30.56 -7.80 -5.15
CA GLY A 111 -31.52 -8.15 -6.19
C GLY A 111 -31.60 -7.16 -7.35
N PHE A 112 -30.65 -6.23 -7.45
CA PHE A 112 -30.56 -5.32 -8.59
C PHE A 112 -29.75 -5.96 -9.72
N ASP A 113 -30.17 -5.72 -10.95
CA ASP A 113 -29.48 -6.20 -12.14
C ASP A 113 -28.27 -5.30 -12.44
N VAL A 114 -27.08 -5.74 -12.06
CA VAL A 114 -25.82 -5.01 -12.29
C VAL A 114 -25.25 -5.24 -13.69
N ASP A 115 -25.83 -6.15 -14.49
CA ASP A 115 -25.37 -6.39 -15.86
C ASP A 115 -25.68 -5.19 -16.77
N ILE A 116 -26.66 -4.35 -16.40
CA ILE A 116 -26.97 -3.12 -17.13
C ILE A 116 -26.02 -1.96 -16.80
N LEU A 117 -25.14 -2.09 -15.78
CA LEU A 117 -24.18 -1.05 -15.40
C LEU A 117 -23.04 -0.96 -16.42
N GLU A 118 -23.33 -0.28 -17.52
CA GLU A 118 -22.43 0.08 -18.60
C GLU A 118 -22.83 1.44 -19.18
N ASP A 119 -21.84 2.25 -19.56
CA ASP A 119 -22.08 3.56 -20.20
C ASP A 119 -21.65 3.59 -21.67
N GLY A 120 -21.15 2.46 -22.19
CA GLY A 120 -20.70 2.30 -23.57
C GLY A 120 -19.28 2.79 -23.83
N THR A 121 -18.60 3.36 -22.82
CA THR A 121 -17.22 3.84 -22.95
C THR A 121 -16.17 2.76 -22.68
N GLU A 122 -16.57 1.61 -22.16
CA GLU A 122 -15.67 0.56 -21.67
C GLU A 122 -14.73 0.01 -22.75
N MET A 123 -15.26 -0.18 -23.95
CA MET A 123 -14.47 -0.68 -25.08
C MET A 123 -13.39 0.32 -25.49
N ASN A 124 -13.73 1.61 -25.58
CA ASN A 124 -12.79 2.69 -25.89
C ASN A 124 -11.77 2.89 -24.76
N ALA A 125 -12.15 2.64 -23.50
CA ALA A 125 -11.22 2.64 -22.38
C ALA A 125 -10.19 1.52 -22.51
N GLY A 126 -10.63 0.28 -22.75
CA GLY A 126 -9.75 -0.87 -22.94
C GLY A 126 -8.79 -0.70 -24.12
N GLU A 127 -9.28 -0.15 -25.24
CA GLU A 127 -8.45 0.14 -26.42
C GLU A 127 -7.36 1.18 -26.09
N ARG A 128 -7.70 2.30 -25.46
CA ARG A 128 -6.71 3.33 -25.08
C ARG A 128 -5.69 2.84 -24.06
N ILE A 129 -6.10 2.03 -23.09
CA ILE A 129 -5.20 1.51 -22.04
C ILE A 129 -4.22 0.50 -22.63
N SER A 130 -4.72 -0.44 -23.44
CA SER A 130 -3.86 -1.44 -24.10
C SER A 130 -2.91 -0.81 -25.12
N GLN A 131 -3.32 0.24 -25.85
CA GLN A 131 -2.44 1.02 -26.72
C GLN A 131 -1.27 1.67 -25.97
N ARG A 132 -1.49 2.12 -24.74
CA ARG A 132 -0.47 2.75 -23.90
C ARG A 132 0.46 1.74 -23.24
N GLY A 133 0.09 0.46 -23.22
CA GLY A 133 0.83 -0.56 -22.47
C GLY A 133 0.74 -0.37 -20.96
N ASP A 134 -0.30 0.30 -20.45
CA ASP A 134 -0.47 0.56 -19.02
C ASP A 134 -1.17 -0.62 -18.33
N TRP A 135 -0.38 -1.59 -17.86
CA TRP A 135 -0.90 -2.79 -17.19
C TRP A 135 -1.59 -2.47 -15.87
N ALA A 136 -1.01 -1.56 -15.07
CA ALA A 136 -1.56 -1.15 -13.80
C ALA A 136 -2.97 -0.56 -13.95
N GLU A 137 -3.14 0.37 -14.89
CA GLU A 137 -4.45 0.92 -15.24
C GLU A 137 -5.42 -0.18 -15.69
N ALA A 138 -4.93 -1.17 -16.45
CA ALA A 138 -5.77 -2.26 -16.92
C ALA A 138 -6.30 -3.13 -15.78
N VAL A 139 -5.47 -3.42 -14.78
CA VAL A 139 -5.83 -4.17 -13.57
C VAL A 139 -6.86 -3.39 -12.75
N TYR A 140 -6.61 -2.11 -12.49
CA TYR A 140 -7.52 -1.29 -11.69
C TYR A 140 -8.89 -1.09 -12.36
N PHE A 141 -8.92 -0.87 -13.67
CA PHE A 141 -10.18 -0.69 -14.40
C PHE A 141 -11.05 -1.97 -14.35
N VAL A 142 -10.43 -3.14 -14.52
CA VAL A 142 -11.09 -4.44 -14.43
C VAL A 142 -11.66 -4.71 -13.04
N ALA A 143 -10.93 -4.32 -11.99
CA ALA A 143 -11.44 -4.41 -10.64
C ALA A 143 -12.70 -3.54 -10.47
N ALA A 144 -12.66 -2.29 -10.91
CA ALA A 144 -13.78 -1.35 -10.75
C ALA A 144 -15.09 -1.82 -11.41
N ILE A 145 -14.99 -2.44 -12.60
CA ILE A 145 -16.15 -2.98 -13.34
C ILE A 145 -16.43 -4.45 -13.05
N SER A 146 -15.76 -5.03 -12.05
CA SER A 146 -15.92 -6.45 -11.76
C SER A 146 -17.36 -6.74 -11.33
N GLY A 147 -17.99 -7.68 -12.03
CA GLY A 147 -19.37 -8.07 -11.77
C GLY A 147 -20.43 -7.25 -12.50
N THR A 148 -20.05 -6.32 -13.38
CA THR A 148 -20.99 -5.57 -14.25
C THR A 148 -20.92 -6.03 -15.71
N GLY A 149 -21.89 -5.62 -16.53
CA GLY A 149 -21.93 -5.96 -17.96
C GLY A 149 -20.81 -5.35 -18.79
N GLY A 150 -20.22 -4.24 -18.31
CA GLY A 150 -19.12 -3.53 -18.98
C GLY A 150 -17.83 -4.35 -19.14
N LEU A 151 -17.63 -5.41 -18.35
CA LEU A 151 -16.40 -6.22 -18.36
C LEU A 151 -16.10 -6.84 -19.72
N ASN A 152 -17.09 -7.40 -20.40
CA ASN A 152 -16.87 -8.06 -21.69
C ASN A 152 -16.47 -7.04 -22.78
N LYS A 153 -17.13 -5.88 -22.82
CA LYS A 153 -16.83 -4.79 -23.76
C LYS A 153 -15.43 -4.23 -23.52
N TYR A 154 -15.05 -4.02 -22.26
CA TYR A 154 -13.70 -3.61 -21.89
C TYR A 154 -12.63 -4.59 -22.39
N LEU A 155 -12.83 -5.88 -22.13
CA LEU A 155 -11.89 -6.93 -22.54
C LEU A 155 -11.78 -7.06 -24.07
N VAL A 156 -12.85 -6.78 -24.82
CA VAL A 156 -12.80 -6.70 -26.29
C VAL A 156 -11.89 -5.55 -26.72
N GLY A 157 -11.97 -4.39 -26.07
CA GLY A 157 -11.07 -3.27 -26.31
C GLY A 157 -9.59 -3.62 -26.06
N ILE A 158 -9.30 -4.29 -24.94
CA ILE A 158 -7.93 -4.75 -24.61
C ILE A 158 -7.35 -5.69 -25.68
N ARG A 159 -8.16 -6.61 -26.20
CA ARG A 159 -7.69 -7.60 -27.19
C ARG A 159 -7.21 -7.00 -28.50
N ARG A 160 -7.63 -5.77 -28.84
CA ARG A 160 -7.23 -5.10 -30.08
C ARG A 160 -5.74 -4.80 -30.15
N HIS A 161 -5.11 -4.54 -29.00
CA HIS A 161 -3.69 -4.22 -28.93
C HIS A 161 -2.88 -5.18 -28.07
N ARG A 162 -3.47 -5.79 -27.04
CA ARG A 162 -2.81 -6.73 -26.13
C ARG A 162 -3.70 -7.96 -25.85
N PRO A 163 -3.84 -8.90 -26.80
CA PRO A 163 -4.72 -10.07 -26.65
C PRO A 163 -4.32 -10.95 -25.45
N ALA A 164 -3.03 -11.06 -25.15
CA ALA A 164 -2.48 -11.84 -24.03
C ALA A 164 -3.03 -11.43 -22.66
N TRP A 165 -3.38 -10.15 -22.47
CA TRP A 165 -3.86 -9.58 -21.21
C TRP A 165 -5.29 -10.01 -20.87
N SER A 166 -6.14 -10.19 -21.89
CA SER A 166 -7.58 -10.40 -21.71
C SER A 166 -7.92 -11.63 -20.83
N PRO A 167 -7.29 -12.81 -21.01
CA PRO A 167 -7.49 -13.95 -20.12
C PRO A 167 -7.07 -13.66 -18.66
N ARG A 168 -5.98 -12.92 -18.44
CA ARG A 168 -5.46 -12.61 -17.10
C ARG A 168 -6.37 -11.65 -16.37
N LEU A 169 -6.77 -10.57 -17.03
CA LEU A 169 -7.72 -9.59 -16.50
C LEU A 169 -9.08 -10.24 -16.19
N ARG A 170 -9.59 -11.10 -17.08
CA ARG A 170 -10.81 -11.89 -16.80
C ARG A 170 -10.64 -12.74 -15.55
N ARG A 171 -9.50 -13.40 -15.40
CA ARG A 171 -9.21 -14.24 -14.23
C ARG A 171 -9.14 -13.42 -12.95
N ILE A 172 -8.55 -12.21 -12.97
CA ILE A 172 -8.55 -11.29 -11.83
C ILE A 172 -9.98 -10.98 -11.38
N SER A 173 -10.86 -10.56 -12.30
CA SER A 173 -12.27 -10.31 -11.96
C SER A 173 -12.97 -11.55 -11.38
N GLN A 174 -12.72 -12.74 -11.93
CA GLN A 174 -13.28 -13.98 -11.38
C GLN A 174 -12.79 -14.28 -9.96
N LEU A 175 -11.51 -14.01 -9.66
CA LEU A 175 -10.94 -14.20 -8.34
C LEU A 175 -11.53 -13.23 -7.32
N ILE A 176 -11.71 -11.94 -7.68
CA ILE A 176 -12.42 -10.95 -6.85
C ILE A 176 -13.82 -11.45 -6.50
N GLN A 177 -14.60 -11.84 -7.50
CA GLN A 177 -15.97 -12.33 -7.30
C GLN A 177 -16.04 -13.66 -6.55
N LYS A 178 -15.03 -14.53 -6.71
CA LYS A 178 -14.90 -15.76 -5.94
C LYS A 178 -14.63 -15.46 -4.46
N GLU A 179 -13.78 -14.47 -4.19
CA GLU A 179 -13.43 -14.07 -2.83
C GLU A 179 -14.61 -13.43 -2.10
N PHE A 180 -15.36 -12.52 -2.74
CA PHE A 180 -16.59 -11.99 -2.15
C PHE A 180 -17.62 -13.07 -1.85
N ARG A 181 -17.83 -14.02 -2.77
CA ARG A 181 -18.72 -15.18 -2.53
C ARG A 181 -18.23 -16.08 -1.40
N ARG A 182 -16.91 -16.23 -1.23
CA ARG A 182 -16.32 -16.98 -0.11
C ARG A 182 -16.67 -16.30 1.20
N ILE A 183 -16.34 -15.01 1.34
CA ILE A 183 -16.58 -14.22 2.55
C ILE A 183 -18.08 -14.21 2.89
N ASP A 184 -18.95 -14.03 1.90
CA ASP A 184 -20.40 -13.96 2.10
C ASP A 184 -21.02 -15.29 2.57
N ARG A 185 -20.44 -16.43 2.18
CA ARG A 185 -20.89 -17.76 2.62
C ARG A 185 -20.36 -18.11 4.01
N THR A 186 -19.25 -17.53 4.43
CA THR A 186 -18.63 -17.84 5.72
C THR A 186 -19.42 -17.21 6.87
N ARG A 187 -20.00 -18.03 7.76
CA ARG A 187 -20.80 -17.54 8.90
C ARG A 187 -20.00 -16.94 10.05
N TYR A 188 -18.70 -17.24 10.13
CA TYR A 188 -17.83 -16.82 11.24
C TYR A 188 -17.03 -15.54 10.93
N GLU A 189 -16.90 -15.18 9.66
CA GLU A 189 -16.22 -13.96 9.24
C GLU A 189 -17.17 -12.76 9.35
N THR A 190 -16.60 -11.56 9.52
CA THR A 190 -17.39 -10.35 9.45
C THR A 190 -18.00 -10.19 8.05
N PRO A 191 -19.32 -9.93 7.93
CA PRO A 191 -19.95 -9.72 6.64
C PRO A 191 -19.34 -8.55 5.86
N LEU A 192 -19.34 -8.66 4.53
CA LEU A 192 -18.91 -7.59 3.62
C LEU A 192 -19.63 -6.27 3.89
N SER A 193 -20.89 -6.30 4.33
CA SER A 193 -21.70 -5.11 4.61
C SER A 193 -21.55 -4.54 6.04
N SER A 194 -20.66 -5.10 6.87
CA SER A 194 -20.50 -4.65 8.26
C SER A 194 -19.91 -3.26 8.33
N THR A 195 -20.65 -2.35 8.98
CA THR A 195 -20.19 -1.00 9.35
C THR A 195 -19.78 -0.88 10.81
N LYS A 196 -19.56 -2.00 11.52
CA LYS A 196 -19.06 -1.93 12.89
C LYS A 196 -17.64 -1.40 12.90
N THR A 197 -17.30 -0.56 13.87
CA THR A 197 -15.94 -0.07 14.09
C THR A 197 -15.09 -1.10 14.84
N ALA A 198 -13.84 -1.30 14.42
CA ALA A 198 -12.92 -2.27 15.03
C ALA A 198 -12.61 -1.99 16.52
N SER A 199 -12.64 -0.71 16.94
CA SER A 199 -12.43 -0.33 18.34
C SER A 199 -13.70 -0.38 19.20
N GLY A 200 -14.88 -0.46 18.56
CA GLY A 200 -16.18 -0.27 19.19
C GLY A 200 -16.59 1.19 19.47
N ARG A 201 -15.77 2.18 19.09
CA ARG A 201 -16.10 3.61 19.22
C ARG A 201 -16.84 4.12 17.99
N LEU A 202 -17.86 4.97 18.18
CA LEU A 202 -18.62 5.60 17.10
C LEU A 202 -17.95 6.91 16.67
N ASP A 203 -16.90 6.81 15.84
CA ASP A 203 -16.23 7.96 15.23
C ASP A 203 -15.94 7.67 13.74
N PRO A 204 -16.84 8.07 12.82
CA PRO A 204 -16.75 7.71 11.40
C PRO A 204 -15.61 8.43 10.66
N GLU A 205 -14.96 9.42 11.28
CA GLU A 205 -13.82 10.13 10.69
C GLU A 205 -12.48 9.42 10.95
N LYS A 206 -12.37 8.70 12.08
CA LYS A 206 -11.08 8.17 12.56
C LYS A 206 -11.07 6.65 12.71
N GLU A 207 -12.23 6.03 12.83
CA GLU A 207 -12.32 4.60 13.12
C GLU A 207 -12.36 3.74 11.86
N LEU A 208 -11.81 2.54 11.99
CA LEU A 208 -11.77 1.55 10.91
C LEU A 208 -13.02 0.67 10.97
N VAL A 209 -13.73 0.61 9.86
CA VAL A 209 -14.91 -0.23 9.66
C VAL A 209 -14.54 -1.67 9.31
N GLU A 210 -15.12 -2.63 10.04
CA GLU A 210 -14.76 -4.05 9.95
C GLU A 210 -15.00 -4.71 8.59
N GLY A 211 -16.03 -4.30 7.84
CA GLY A 211 -16.34 -4.85 6.51
C GLY A 211 -15.38 -4.36 5.43
N TYR A 212 -14.79 -3.18 5.63
CA TYR A 212 -13.87 -2.55 4.68
C TYR A 212 -12.45 -3.13 4.73
N PHE A 213 -12.10 -3.91 5.76
CA PHE A 213 -10.86 -4.69 5.77
C PHE A 213 -10.77 -5.67 4.60
N HIS A 214 -11.91 -6.25 4.19
CA HIS A 214 -11.94 -7.12 3.01
C HIS A 214 -11.63 -6.34 1.72
N THR A 215 -12.12 -5.10 1.63
CA THR A 215 -11.78 -4.18 0.54
C THR A 215 -10.28 -3.87 0.52
N GLU A 216 -9.70 -3.53 1.68
CA GLU A 216 -8.27 -3.23 1.80
C GLU A 216 -7.39 -4.44 1.43
N SER A 217 -7.77 -5.65 1.83
CA SER A 217 -7.08 -6.89 1.46
C SER A 217 -7.09 -7.14 -0.05
N ILE A 218 -8.22 -6.91 -0.73
CA ILE A 218 -8.30 -7.02 -2.18
C ILE A 218 -7.51 -5.90 -2.85
N ALA A 219 -7.56 -4.68 -2.30
CA ALA A 219 -6.81 -3.54 -2.80
C ALA A 219 -5.28 -3.77 -2.75
N GLU A 220 -4.77 -4.31 -1.65
CA GLU A 220 -3.35 -4.69 -1.52
C GLU A 220 -2.94 -5.70 -2.59
N TRP A 221 -3.78 -6.72 -2.82
CA TRP A 221 -3.53 -7.72 -3.84
C TRP A 221 -3.55 -7.10 -5.25
N LEU A 222 -4.48 -6.17 -5.52
CA LEU A 222 -4.51 -5.44 -6.79
C LEU A 222 -3.26 -4.58 -6.99
N ASP A 223 -2.76 -3.91 -5.96
CA ASP A 223 -1.50 -3.17 -6.04
C ASP A 223 -0.32 -4.11 -6.35
N ARG A 224 -0.26 -5.29 -5.74
CA ARG A 224 0.78 -6.29 -6.07
C ARG A 224 0.69 -6.78 -7.50
N LEU A 225 -0.52 -6.96 -8.04
CA LEU A 225 -0.71 -7.36 -9.44
C LEU A 225 -0.41 -6.23 -10.42
N ALA A 226 -0.56 -4.97 -10.00
CA ALA A 226 -0.30 -3.79 -10.80
C ALA A 226 1.19 -3.39 -10.81
N GLU A 227 1.97 -3.81 -9.82
CA GLU A 227 3.44 -3.68 -9.82
C GLU A 227 4.01 -4.55 -10.97
N GLU A 228 4.56 -3.91 -12.01
CA GLU A 228 5.32 -4.62 -13.04
C GLU A 228 6.53 -5.31 -12.38
N PRO A 229 6.81 -6.60 -12.70
CA PRO A 229 8.05 -7.20 -12.25
C PRO A 229 9.22 -6.38 -12.80
N HIS A 230 10.10 -5.91 -11.91
CA HIS A 230 11.34 -5.28 -12.33
C HIS A 230 12.13 -6.29 -13.16
N GLU A 231 12.34 -6.00 -14.45
CA GLU A 231 13.46 -6.57 -15.19
C GLU A 231 14.72 -6.02 -14.51
N ASP A 232 15.33 -6.81 -13.62
CA ASP A 232 16.74 -6.62 -13.30
C ASP A 232 17.50 -6.80 -14.64
N GLU A 233 18.21 -5.75 -15.08
CA GLU A 233 18.98 -5.77 -16.33
C GLU A 233 19.83 -7.06 -16.39
N PRO A 234 19.70 -7.89 -17.43
CA PRO A 234 20.57 -9.06 -17.55
C PRO A 234 21.98 -8.59 -17.85
N GLU A 235 22.92 -8.80 -16.92
CA GLU A 235 24.33 -8.84 -17.25
C GLU A 235 24.56 -10.05 -18.18
N ASP A 236 25.08 -9.76 -19.37
CA ASP A 236 25.39 -10.73 -20.43
C ASP A 236 26.23 -11.91 -19.92
N GLU A 237 25.68 -13.13 -19.91
CA GLU A 237 26.49 -14.35 -19.93
C GLU A 237 25.98 -15.32 -20.99
N GLN A 238 26.95 -15.78 -21.78
CA GLN A 238 26.85 -16.46 -23.07
C GLN A 238 26.40 -17.93 -22.95
N ASP A 239 25.80 -18.39 -24.04
CA ASP A 239 25.34 -19.75 -24.34
C ASP A 239 26.31 -20.87 -23.92
N GLU A 240 25.78 -22.00 -23.43
CA GLU A 240 26.16 -23.32 -23.95
C GLU A 240 24.97 -24.30 -23.93
N GLU A 241 24.72 -24.88 -25.11
CA GLU A 241 23.75 -25.93 -25.40
C GLU A 241 24.09 -27.26 -24.69
N SER A 242 23.06 -28.02 -24.31
CA SER A 242 23.08 -29.47 -24.52
C SER A 242 21.66 -30.04 -24.57
N ALA A 243 21.37 -30.64 -25.73
CA ALA A 243 20.22 -31.48 -25.97
C ALA A 243 20.44 -32.85 -25.31
N ASP A 244 19.37 -33.45 -24.77
CA ASP A 244 19.11 -34.87 -25.01
C ASP A 244 17.63 -35.24 -24.85
N SER A 245 17.20 -36.14 -25.72
CA SER A 245 15.85 -36.60 -26.00
C SER A 245 15.51 -37.94 -25.32
N ASN A 246 14.24 -38.13 -24.94
CA ASN A 246 13.41 -39.34 -25.11
C ASN A 246 12.13 -39.18 -24.26
N ASP A 247 10.94 -39.05 -24.84
CA ASP A 247 10.12 -40.02 -25.59
C ASP A 247 9.40 -41.03 -24.67
N SER A 248 8.06 -40.94 -24.64
CA SER A 248 7.10 -42.06 -24.58
C SER A 248 5.66 -41.54 -24.42
N GLU A 249 4.81 -42.15 -25.24
CA GLU A 249 3.43 -41.87 -25.61
C GLU A 249 2.37 -42.33 -24.59
N ASP A 250 1.15 -41.80 -24.78
CA ASP A 250 -0.20 -42.40 -24.65
C ASP A 250 -1.16 -41.30 -24.17
N GLY A 251 -2.29 -40.97 -24.82
CA GLY A 251 -3.05 -41.64 -25.86
C GLY A 251 -4.54 -41.42 -25.53
N GLU A 252 -5.20 -40.53 -26.31
CA GLU A 252 -6.64 -40.47 -26.63
C GLU A 252 -7.63 -40.16 -25.47
N ASP A 253 -8.68 -39.34 -25.60
CA ASP A 253 -9.68 -39.30 -26.67
C ASP A 253 -10.25 -37.89 -26.92
N LYS A 254 -10.55 -37.66 -28.20
CA LYS A 254 -11.26 -36.52 -28.78
C LYS A 254 -12.78 -36.70 -28.63
N VAL A 255 -13.51 -35.58 -28.56
CA VAL A 255 -14.84 -35.46 -29.18
C VAL A 255 -14.82 -34.15 -29.97
N GLU A 256 -14.73 -34.30 -31.29
CA GLU A 256 -14.98 -33.29 -32.32
C GLU A 256 -16.50 -33.20 -32.56
N ASP A 257 -17.00 -31.98 -32.81
CA ASP A 257 -18.08 -31.78 -33.78
C ASP A 257 -17.90 -30.39 -34.43
N ASP A 258 -17.87 -30.43 -35.76
CA ASP A 258 -17.48 -29.45 -36.79
C ASP A 258 -18.33 -28.16 -36.80
N ASP A 259 -17.75 -26.96 -36.91
CA ASP A 259 -17.25 -26.24 -38.11
C ASP A 259 -18.32 -25.72 -39.09
N GLU A 260 -18.40 -24.38 -39.21
CA GLU A 260 -18.58 -23.75 -40.53
C GLU A 260 -17.84 -22.39 -40.60
N GLU A 261 -17.21 -22.17 -41.75
CA GLU A 261 -15.98 -21.44 -42.03
C GLU A 261 -16.02 -19.90 -42.01
N GLY A 262 -14.85 -19.31 -41.76
CA GLY A 262 -14.52 -17.90 -42.04
C GLY A 262 -13.04 -17.62 -41.85
N GLY A 263 -12.23 -17.94 -42.86
CA GLY A 263 -10.77 -18.09 -42.81
C GLY A 263 -9.91 -16.92 -42.30
N GLY A 264 -8.71 -17.27 -41.82
CA GLY A 264 -7.64 -16.30 -41.57
C GLY A 264 -6.48 -16.81 -40.74
N VAL A 265 -5.49 -17.42 -41.42
CA VAL A 265 -4.04 -17.43 -41.14
C VAL A 265 -3.59 -17.85 -39.73
N GLY A 266 -2.92 -19.00 -39.69
CA GLY A 266 -2.27 -19.53 -38.49
C GLY A 266 -1.26 -18.55 -37.89
N ASN A 267 -1.25 -18.49 -36.55
CA ASN A 267 -0.10 -18.02 -35.82
C ASN A 267 0.15 -19.00 -34.68
N GLU A 268 1.34 -19.59 -34.70
CA GLU A 268 1.89 -20.40 -33.64
C GLU A 268 2.05 -19.55 -32.36
N LYS A 269 2.24 -20.24 -31.23
CA LYS A 269 2.18 -19.73 -29.84
C LYS A 269 3.23 -18.66 -29.50
N GLU A 270 3.11 -17.43 -30.02
CA GLU A 270 3.87 -16.26 -29.56
C GLU A 270 3.16 -15.47 -28.44
N GLY A 271 1.92 -15.83 -28.08
CA GLY A 271 1.03 -14.95 -27.30
C GLY A 271 1.18 -14.94 -25.78
N ASP A 272 2.08 -15.73 -25.17
CA ASP A 272 2.21 -15.78 -23.70
C ASP A 272 3.32 -14.87 -23.14
N HIS A 273 4.25 -14.42 -23.98
CA HIS A 273 5.41 -13.61 -23.57
C HIS A 273 5.11 -12.13 -23.29
N ASP A 274 3.91 -11.65 -23.65
CA ASP A 274 3.61 -10.21 -23.74
C ASP A 274 2.74 -9.69 -22.57
N CYS A 275 2.48 -10.53 -21.56
CA CYS A 275 1.72 -10.18 -20.36
C CYS A 275 2.67 -10.09 -19.15
N PRO A 276 2.73 -8.95 -18.44
CA PRO A 276 3.61 -8.78 -17.27
C PRO A 276 3.36 -9.77 -16.13
N LEU A 277 2.21 -10.44 -16.14
CA LEU A 277 1.80 -11.39 -15.11
C LEU A 277 1.63 -12.80 -15.68
N SER A 278 2.42 -13.75 -15.16
CA SER A 278 2.30 -15.16 -15.53
C SER A 278 1.04 -15.80 -14.94
N LYS A 279 0.58 -16.89 -15.56
CA LYS A 279 -0.57 -17.66 -15.07
C LYS A 279 -0.30 -18.28 -13.69
N GLN A 280 0.94 -18.72 -13.45
CA GLN A 280 1.33 -19.37 -12.19
C GLN A 280 1.40 -18.34 -11.06
N ASP A 281 1.90 -17.14 -11.33
CA ASP A 281 1.95 -16.06 -10.34
C ASP A 281 0.54 -15.61 -9.95
N LEU A 282 -0.37 -15.48 -10.91
CA LEU A 282 -1.75 -15.11 -10.63
C LEU A 282 -2.49 -16.15 -9.76
N GLU A 283 -2.22 -17.44 -9.93
CA GLU A 283 -2.88 -18.49 -9.13
C GLU A 283 -2.22 -18.69 -7.76
N SER A 284 -0.93 -18.38 -7.63
CA SER A 284 -0.20 -18.46 -6.36
C SER A 284 -0.47 -17.26 -5.45
N GLN A 285 -0.79 -16.09 -6.03
CA GLN A 285 -1.12 -14.88 -5.29
C GLN A 285 -2.63 -14.82 -4.97
N GLN A 286 -2.98 -14.87 -3.68
CA GLN A 286 -4.36 -14.63 -3.20
C GLN A 286 -4.42 -13.37 -2.33
N PRO A 287 -5.61 -12.73 -2.23
CA PRO A 287 -5.85 -11.69 -1.23
C PRO A 287 -5.53 -12.19 0.17
N VAL A 288 -4.81 -11.38 0.95
CA VAL A 288 -4.50 -11.70 2.35
C VAL A 288 -5.80 -11.71 3.15
N ARG A 289 -6.06 -12.78 3.90
CA ARG A 289 -7.33 -12.91 4.65
C ARG A 289 -7.42 -11.86 5.75
N LYS A 290 -8.63 -11.41 6.09
CA LYS A 290 -8.85 -10.49 7.22
C LYS A 290 -8.22 -10.98 8.52
N ASP A 291 -8.36 -12.28 8.83
CA ASP A 291 -7.80 -12.87 10.04
C ASP A 291 -6.26 -12.86 10.04
N GLU A 292 -5.64 -12.67 8.88
CA GLU A 292 -4.20 -12.49 8.65
C GLU A 292 -3.82 -11.01 8.46
N ALA A 293 -4.78 -10.13 8.23
CA ALA A 293 -4.58 -8.69 8.06
C ALA A 293 -4.20 -8.04 9.38
N GLY A 294 -2.90 -7.78 9.53
CA GLY A 294 -2.37 -7.19 10.74
C GLY A 294 -2.74 -5.72 10.87
N SER A 295 -2.65 -5.20 12.10
CA SER A 295 -2.76 -3.77 12.35
C SER A 295 -1.61 -3.28 13.22
N TRP A 296 -1.18 -2.04 12.97
CA TRP A 296 -0.23 -1.35 13.82
C TRP A 296 -0.96 -0.60 14.93
N ALA A 297 -0.32 -0.45 16.08
CA ALA A 297 -0.71 0.53 17.08
C ALA A 297 -0.45 1.95 16.60
N GLN A 298 -1.11 2.90 17.23
CA GLN A 298 -0.82 4.32 17.04
C GLN A 298 0.58 4.64 17.58
N LEU A 299 1.40 5.29 16.76
CA LEU A 299 2.73 5.74 17.19
C LEU A 299 2.62 6.97 18.09
N ASN A 300 3.15 6.86 19.31
CA ASN A 300 3.20 7.91 20.31
C ASN A 300 4.67 8.23 20.62
N VAL A 301 5.15 9.34 20.06
CA VAL A 301 6.56 9.77 20.15
C VAL A 301 6.79 10.63 21.40
N MET A 302 7.85 10.33 22.14
CA MET A 302 8.31 11.14 23.27
C MET A 302 9.79 11.48 23.14
N GLU A 303 10.11 12.77 23.19
CA GLU A 303 11.52 13.21 23.32
C GLU A 303 11.96 13.10 24.78
N GLN A 304 13.07 12.38 25.03
CA GLN A 304 13.66 12.30 26.36
C GLN A 304 14.45 13.57 26.69
N ASN A 305 14.74 13.77 27.98
CA ASN A 305 15.59 14.86 28.43
C ASN A 305 17.06 14.60 28.01
N LEU A 306 17.47 15.22 26.89
CA LEU A 306 18.82 15.08 26.32
C LEU A 306 19.84 15.97 27.04
N THR A 307 20.35 15.50 28.19
CA THR A 307 21.22 16.26 29.09
C THR A 307 22.71 16.05 28.83
N ARG A 308 23.12 14.85 28.39
CA ARG A 308 24.54 14.51 28.20
C ARG A 308 25.02 14.94 26.82
N HIS A 309 26.08 15.74 26.78
CA HIS A 309 26.70 16.18 25.53
C HIS A 309 27.67 15.12 24.98
N VAL A 310 27.54 14.80 23.70
CA VAL A 310 28.42 13.87 22.97
C VAL A 310 29.21 14.66 21.92
N PRO A 311 30.55 14.76 22.05
CA PRO A 311 31.35 15.62 21.20
C PRO A 311 31.59 15.03 19.79
N GLY A 312 31.03 15.66 18.75
CA GLY A 312 31.42 15.35 17.37
C GLY A 312 30.40 15.79 16.30
N GLY A 313 30.78 15.62 15.03
CA GLY A 313 29.84 15.59 13.88
C GLY A 313 30.27 14.50 12.87
N LEU A 314 29.33 13.95 12.10
CA LEU A 314 29.49 12.98 11.00
C LEU A 314 29.79 13.61 9.61
N GLY A 315 30.93 13.27 8.99
CA GLY A 315 31.33 13.73 7.64
C GLY A 315 32.03 15.10 7.64
N LYS A 316 32.56 15.61 6.51
CA LYS A 316 33.26 16.91 6.44
C LYS A 316 32.54 17.87 5.47
N LYS A 317 31.82 18.87 5.98
CA LYS A 317 31.26 20.00 5.20
C LYS A 317 32.28 21.13 5.11
N ARG A 318 32.48 21.67 3.91
CA ARG A 318 33.27 22.90 3.72
C ARG A 318 32.39 24.11 4.01
N ILE A 319 32.67 24.83 5.07
CA ILE A 319 32.05 26.13 5.36
C ILE A 319 33.02 27.23 5.02
N ALA A 320 32.51 28.38 4.58
CA ALA A 320 33.31 29.56 4.34
C ALA A 320 34.00 30.02 5.64
N SER A 321 35.30 30.28 5.57
CA SER A 321 36.15 30.74 6.68
C SER A 321 37.04 31.88 6.21
N ASN A 322 37.37 32.77 7.13
CA ASN A 322 38.29 33.90 6.92
C ASN A 322 39.77 33.50 7.05
N MET A 323 40.06 32.23 7.36
CA MET A 323 41.43 31.71 7.49
C MET A 323 41.61 30.44 6.67
N GLY A 324 42.75 30.33 5.98
CA GLY A 324 43.13 29.15 5.20
C GLY A 324 44.30 29.45 4.27
N ARG A 325 44.78 28.42 3.56
CA ARG A 325 45.94 28.54 2.64
C ARG A 325 45.52 28.79 1.19
N ASN A 326 44.48 28.11 0.72
CA ASN A 326 44.01 28.20 -0.67
C ASN A 326 42.62 28.83 -0.73
N PRO A 327 42.47 30.08 -1.21
CA PRO A 327 41.18 30.74 -1.32
C PRO A 327 40.36 30.09 -2.43
N ARG A 328 39.15 29.62 -2.11
CA ARG A 328 38.23 28.95 -3.06
C ARG A 328 36.97 29.75 -3.34
N ARG A 329 36.61 30.70 -2.48
CA ARG A 329 35.38 31.49 -2.57
C ARG A 329 35.72 32.96 -2.82
N ILE A 330 36.48 33.24 -3.87
CA ILE A 330 37.02 34.58 -4.16
C ILE A 330 35.91 35.63 -4.27
N GLY A 331 34.73 35.28 -4.82
CA GLY A 331 33.58 36.19 -4.87
C GLY A 331 33.11 36.72 -3.50
N ARG A 332 33.42 36.02 -2.40
CA ARG A 332 33.13 36.48 -1.03
C ARG A 332 34.08 37.55 -0.52
N MET A 333 35.20 37.78 -1.20
CA MET A 333 36.16 38.82 -0.83
C MET A 333 35.52 40.22 -0.88
N PHE A 334 34.58 40.42 -1.80
CA PHE A 334 33.89 41.69 -2.03
C PHE A 334 32.46 41.73 -1.48
N THR A 335 31.87 40.57 -1.18
CA THR A 335 30.44 40.46 -0.79
C THR A 335 30.23 40.04 0.68
N ASP A 336 31.22 39.45 1.35
CA ASP A 336 31.12 39.00 2.75
C ASP A 336 31.96 39.95 3.64
N PRO A 337 31.34 40.73 4.54
CA PRO A 337 32.06 41.66 5.43
C PRO A 337 33.17 40.99 6.27
N GLN A 338 33.02 39.69 6.53
CA GLN A 338 34.01 38.89 7.28
C GLN A 338 35.08 38.27 6.38
N LYS A 339 35.09 38.56 5.07
CA LYS A 339 36.05 38.06 4.06
C LYS A 339 36.29 36.55 4.15
N ARG A 340 35.21 35.77 4.29
CA ARG A 340 35.27 34.32 4.41
C ARG A 340 35.53 33.65 3.05
N ILE A 341 36.77 33.77 2.56
CA ILE A 341 37.22 33.34 1.22
C ILE A 341 37.79 31.91 1.18
N PHE A 342 38.10 31.34 2.35
CA PHE A 342 38.66 29.99 2.50
C PHE A 342 37.58 28.97 2.84
N ASP A 343 37.90 27.69 2.71
CA ASP A 343 37.06 26.60 3.21
C ASP A 343 37.61 26.08 4.54
N ARG A 344 36.82 26.11 5.61
CA ARG A 344 37.04 25.29 6.80
C ARG A 344 36.20 24.03 6.69
N LYS A 345 36.84 22.86 6.82
CA LYS A 345 36.13 21.60 6.98
C LYS A 345 35.53 21.56 8.38
N VAL A 346 34.21 21.59 8.49
CA VAL A 346 33.46 21.36 9.71
C VAL A 346 32.77 20.02 9.59
N LYS A 347 32.61 19.34 10.72
CA LYS A 347 31.97 18.05 10.73
C LYS A 347 30.50 18.22 10.26
N GLY A 348 30.05 17.40 9.29
CA GLY A 348 28.63 17.33 8.93
C GLY A 348 27.86 16.75 10.11
N ASN A 349 26.54 16.90 10.16
CA ASN A 349 25.71 16.23 11.16
C ASN A 349 24.65 15.46 10.39
N GLY A 350 24.31 14.26 10.85
CA GLY A 350 23.06 13.63 10.48
C GLY A 350 23.15 12.14 10.17
N GLY A 351 21.98 11.56 10.06
CA GLY A 351 21.72 10.13 10.09
C GLY A 351 20.66 9.83 11.14
N VAL A 352 19.94 8.74 10.94
CA VAL A 352 18.94 8.27 11.89
C VAL A 352 19.25 6.82 12.20
N VAL A 353 19.25 6.47 13.49
CA VAL A 353 19.38 5.10 13.96
C VAL A 353 18.10 4.78 14.71
N LEU A 354 17.29 3.89 14.15
CA LEU A 354 16.08 3.37 14.75
C LEU A 354 16.38 2.00 15.35
N ILE A 355 15.99 1.79 16.60
CA ILE A 355 16.27 0.56 17.34
C ILE A 355 14.97 -0.11 17.74
N ASP A 356 14.79 -1.34 17.27
CA ASP A 356 13.81 -2.28 17.83
C ASP A 356 14.23 -2.62 19.26
N TYR A 357 13.40 -2.24 20.23
CA TYR A 357 13.63 -2.47 21.64
C TYR A 357 12.59 -3.42 22.24
N SER A 358 12.17 -4.40 21.45
CA SER A 358 11.35 -5.54 21.87
C SER A 358 12.07 -6.48 22.84
N GLY A 359 11.34 -7.46 23.39
CA GLY A 359 11.85 -8.37 24.41
C GLY A 359 13.05 -9.24 24.00
N SER A 360 13.36 -9.38 22.71
CA SER A 360 14.56 -10.06 22.20
C SER A 360 15.80 -9.16 22.17
N MET A 361 15.63 -7.85 22.32
CA MET A 361 16.67 -6.84 22.13
C MET A 361 16.98 -6.12 23.44
N SER A 362 18.26 -6.05 23.80
CA SER A 362 18.74 -5.23 24.90
C SER A 362 19.33 -3.92 24.39
N LEU A 363 19.13 -2.85 25.16
CA LEU A 363 19.67 -1.54 24.88
C LEU A 363 20.15 -0.92 26.18
N SER A 364 21.42 -0.53 26.20
CA SER A 364 22.06 0.14 27.32
C SER A 364 22.45 1.58 26.96
N GLU A 365 22.73 2.39 27.97
CA GLU A 365 23.24 3.76 27.78
C GLU A 365 24.58 3.77 27.05
N LYS A 366 25.39 2.73 27.24
CA LYS A 366 26.65 2.58 26.53
C LYS A 366 26.42 2.40 25.03
N ASP A 367 25.43 1.60 24.65
CA ASP A 367 25.11 1.36 23.24
C ASP A 367 24.70 2.64 22.51
N VAL A 368 23.88 3.48 23.16
CA VAL A 368 23.48 4.79 22.62
C VAL A 368 24.69 5.71 22.49
N LEU A 369 25.59 5.70 23.48
CA LEU A 369 26.83 6.46 23.42
C LEU A 369 27.72 5.99 22.26
N ASP A 370 27.93 4.69 22.11
CA ASP A 370 28.78 4.09 21.07
C ASP A 370 28.25 4.42 19.67
N ILE A 371 26.92 4.39 19.47
CA ILE A 371 26.27 4.87 18.25
C ILE A 371 26.57 6.35 18.01
N MET A 372 26.39 7.19 19.04
CA MET A 372 26.57 8.64 18.89
C MET A 372 28.05 9.05 18.74
N ASP A 373 28.99 8.26 19.26
CA ASP A 373 30.43 8.47 19.06
C ASP A 373 30.85 8.08 17.64
N ALA A 374 30.32 6.98 17.09
CA ALA A 374 30.53 6.58 15.70
C ALA A 374 29.85 7.53 14.71
N ALA A 375 28.66 8.03 15.08
CA ALA A 375 27.81 8.86 14.25
C ALA A 375 27.38 10.17 14.94
N PRO A 376 28.30 11.13 15.17
CA PRO A 376 27.93 12.28 16.00
C PRO A 376 26.91 13.20 15.33
N GLY A 377 25.90 13.58 16.11
CA GLY A 377 24.77 14.39 15.64
C GLY A 377 23.68 13.60 14.91
N CYS A 378 23.75 12.26 14.88
CA CYS A 378 22.62 11.43 14.46
C CYS A 378 21.44 11.56 15.42
N THR A 379 20.24 11.25 14.92
CA THR A 379 19.06 11.01 15.76
C THR A 379 19.03 9.52 16.10
N VAL A 380 19.05 9.19 17.38
CA VAL A 380 18.87 7.82 17.88
C VAL A 380 17.51 7.72 18.54
N ALA A 381 16.70 6.78 18.11
CA ALA A 381 15.40 6.50 18.70
C ALA A 381 15.20 5.00 18.89
N CYS A 382 14.47 4.62 19.94
CA CYS A 382 14.03 3.25 20.14
C CYS A 382 12.51 3.18 20.23
N TYR A 383 11.94 2.03 19.85
CA TYR A 383 10.51 1.78 19.98
C TYR A 383 10.25 0.44 20.65
N THR A 384 9.13 0.36 21.36
CA THR A 384 8.61 -0.88 21.94
C THR A 384 7.15 -0.67 22.34
N THR A 385 6.36 -1.72 22.25
CA THR A 385 4.95 -1.72 22.63
C THR A 385 4.70 -2.76 23.73
N ASN A 386 3.50 -2.71 24.30
CA ASN A 386 2.95 -3.86 25.03
C ASN A 386 1.94 -4.60 24.15
N SER A 387 1.38 -5.71 24.66
CA SER A 387 0.51 -6.61 23.89
C SER A 387 -0.76 -5.97 23.32
N HIS A 388 -1.16 -4.76 23.71
CA HIS A 388 -2.37 -4.12 23.18
C HIS A 388 -2.21 -2.63 22.85
N ASP A 389 -1.25 -1.96 23.47
CA ASP A 389 -0.86 -0.55 23.31
C ASP A 389 -2.04 0.43 23.22
N LYS A 390 -3.11 0.16 23.98
CA LYS A 390 -4.34 0.98 24.05
C LYS A 390 -4.28 2.10 25.08
N ASP A 391 -3.18 2.22 25.81
CA ASP A 391 -3.06 3.16 26.94
C ASP A 391 -2.70 4.58 26.51
N GLY A 392 -2.41 4.80 25.23
CA GLY A 392 -2.03 6.12 24.67
C GLY A 392 -0.67 6.61 25.18
N ARG A 393 0.11 5.75 25.85
CA ARG A 393 1.43 6.13 26.35
C ARG A 393 2.44 6.12 25.21
N ALA A 394 3.56 6.82 25.43
CA ALA A 394 4.68 6.80 24.50
C ALA A 394 5.17 5.36 24.25
N ASN A 395 5.40 5.04 22.99
CA ASN A 395 5.93 3.75 22.50
C ASN A 395 7.13 3.93 21.57
N LEU A 396 7.54 5.18 21.32
CA LEU A 396 8.81 5.54 20.70
C LEU A 396 9.47 6.66 21.50
N TRP A 397 10.77 6.50 21.78
CA TRP A 397 11.57 7.47 22.52
C TRP A 397 12.77 7.93 21.73
N VAL A 398 12.94 9.25 21.64
CA VAL A 398 14.17 9.84 21.10
C VAL A 398 15.22 9.85 22.21
N LEU A 399 16.25 9.03 22.06
CA LEU A 399 17.33 8.84 23.03
C LEU A 399 18.52 9.77 22.80
N GLY A 400 18.71 10.20 21.55
CA GLY A 400 19.80 11.09 21.18
C GLY A 400 19.46 11.93 19.96
N ALA A 401 19.83 13.21 19.99
CA ALA A 401 19.67 14.10 18.85
C ALA A 401 20.65 15.27 18.96
N ARG A 402 21.15 15.74 17.80
CA ARG A 402 21.96 16.98 17.69
C ARG A 402 23.17 17.01 18.65
N GLY A 403 23.80 15.86 18.89
CA GLY A 403 24.98 15.74 19.76
C GLY A 403 24.65 15.74 21.25
N ARG A 404 23.40 15.50 21.64
CA ARG A 404 23.01 15.26 23.03
C ARG A 404 22.27 13.94 23.17
N MET A 405 22.45 13.27 24.29
CA MET A 405 21.81 11.99 24.62
C MET A 405 21.13 12.03 26.00
N THR A 406 20.17 11.14 26.19
CA THR A 406 19.59 10.84 27.50
C THR A 406 20.58 10.04 28.36
N THR A 407 20.46 10.18 29.68
CA THR A 407 21.15 9.35 30.69
C THR A 407 20.19 8.37 31.37
N ASN A 408 18.96 8.24 30.87
CA ASN A 408 18.00 7.29 31.38
C ASN A 408 17.22 6.73 30.20
N ILE A 409 17.47 5.46 29.90
CA ILE A 409 16.74 4.74 28.86
C ILE A 409 15.46 4.18 29.48
N PRO A 410 14.28 4.46 28.89
CA PRO A 410 13.02 3.90 29.37
C PRO A 410 13.10 2.37 29.35
N ARG A 411 12.42 1.69 30.28
CA ARG A 411 12.39 0.22 30.27
C ARG A 411 11.62 -0.29 29.04
N SER A 412 12.12 -1.36 28.43
CA SER A 412 11.39 -2.06 27.37
C SER A 412 10.02 -2.51 27.86
N ARG A 413 9.03 -2.50 26.96
CA ARG A 413 7.68 -3.03 27.19
C ARG A 413 7.52 -4.46 26.69
N GLY A 414 8.58 -5.03 26.10
CA GLY A 414 8.69 -6.44 25.73
C GLY A 414 8.05 -6.82 24.39
N GLY A 415 7.28 -5.94 23.75
CA GLY A 415 6.56 -6.24 22.51
C GLY A 415 6.90 -5.32 21.34
N ASN A 416 6.39 -5.75 20.18
CA ASN A 416 6.34 -5.04 18.90
C ASN A 416 4.89 -4.68 18.53
N GLY A 417 4.74 -3.71 17.63
CA GLY A 417 3.40 -3.18 17.34
C GLY A 417 3.38 -1.83 16.64
N VAL A 418 4.53 -1.17 16.51
CA VAL A 418 4.66 0.12 15.80
C VAL A 418 5.86 0.13 14.85
N ASP A 419 6.36 -1.02 14.43
CA ASP A 419 7.57 -1.16 13.61
C ASP A 419 7.52 -0.32 12.33
N HIS A 420 6.47 -0.50 11.52
CA HIS A 420 6.30 0.29 10.30
C HIS A 420 6.03 1.78 10.59
N PRO A 421 5.11 2.18 11.50
CA PRO A 421 4.97 3.58 11.89
C PRO A 421 6.29 4.23 12.37
N ALA A 422 7.09 3.51 13.16
CA ALA A 422 8.38 3.97 13.67
C ALA A 422 9.40 4.16 12.54
N LEU A 423 9.41 3.26 11.55
CA LEU A 423 10.21 3.43 10.32
C LEU A 423 9.81 4.66 9.52
N VAL A 424 8.51 4.86 9.30
CA VAL A 424 7.99 6.04 8.59
C VAL A 424 8.43 7.32 9.30
N TRP A 425 8.27 7.36 10.63
CA TRP A 425 8.77 8.46 11.45
C TRP A 425 10.29 8.65 11.28
N ALA A 426 11.08 7.58 11.33
CA ALA A 426 12.54 7.65 11.20
C ALA A 426 12.99 8.16 9.82
N VAL A 427 12.28 7.80 8.75
CA VAL A 427 12.50 8.34 7.40
C VAL A 427 12.26 9.85 7.38
N GLN A 428 11.21 10.34 8.04
CA GLN A 428 10.90 11.77 8.16
C GLN A 428 11.95 12.53 9.00
N GLN A 429 12.61 11.86 9.96
CA GLN A 429 13.67 12.47 10.77
C GLN A 429 15.01 12.63 10.04
N LYS A 430 15.15 12.10 8.82
CA LYS A 430 16.38 12.28 8.03
C LYS A 430 16.63 13.77 7.80
N GLN A 431 17.77 14.26 8.26
CA GLN A 431 18.12 15.68 8.11
C GLN A 431 18.40 16.08 6.66
N ARG A 432 18.61 15.09 5.77
CA ARG A 432 18.76 15.23 4.31
C ARG A 432 18.19 13.98 3.64
N ARG A 433 17.70 14.12 2.41
CA ARG A 433 17.18 12.99 1.60
C ARG A 433 18.14 11.80 1.55
N ASN A 434 19.44 12.06 1.41
CA ASN A 434 20.48 11.03 1.30
C ASN A 434 21.18 10.71 2.64
N ALA A 435 20.63 11.16 3.77
CA ALA A 435 21.19 10.80 5.07
C ALA A 435 20.97 9.29 5.34
N PRO A 436 21.98 8.59 5.91
CA PRO A 436 21.84 7.17 6.22
C PRO A 436 20.77 6.96 7.28
N LEU A 437 19.90 5.96 7.07
CA LEU A 437 18.97 5.45 8.08
C LEU A 437 19.32 3.99 8.32
N VAL A 438 19.73 3.71 9.56
CA VAL A 438 20.03 2.35 10.03
C VAL A 438 18.90 1.89 10.91
N TRP A 439 18.32 0.73 10.61
CA TRP A 439 17.33 0.08 11.46
C TRP A 439 17.94 -1.16 12.10
N VAL A 440 17.96 -1.19 13.43
CA VAL A 440 18.45 -2.32 14.22
C VAL A 440 17.25 -3.18 14.61
N THR A 441 17.13 -4.37 14.03
CA THR A 441 16.01 -5.31 14.27
C THR A 441 16.39 -6.74 13.87
N ASP A 442 15.76 -7.73 14.51
CA ASP A 442 15.80 -9.14 14.14
C ASP A 442 14.77 -9.51 13.05
N GLY A 443 13.94 -8.54 12.62
CA GLY A 443 12.90 -8.70 11.62
C GLY A 443 11.60 -9.30 12.14
N GLY A 444 11.47 -9.54 13.45
CA GLY A 444 10.27 -10.05 14.12
C GLY A 444 9.17 -9.01 14.25
N VAL A 445 8.68 -8.48 13.12
CA VAL A 445 7.65 -7.45 13.15
C VAL A 445 6.27 -8.05 13.43
N VAL A 446 5.59 -7.47 14.41
CA VAL A 446 4.35 -8.03 14.95
C VAL A 446 3.40 -6.87 15.27
N GLY A 447 2.11 -7.03 14.96
CA GLY A 447 1.07 -6.10 15.39
C GLY A 447 0.71 -6.29 16.87
N PRO A 448 0.15 -5.28 17.57
CA PRO A 448 -0.18 -5.41 18.99
C PRO A 448 -1.13 -6.59 19.25
N GLY A 449 -0.66 -7.57 20.02
CA GLY A 449 -1.45 -8.74 20.44
C GLY A 449 -1.67 -9.76 19.33
N GLN A 450 -0.90 -9.65 18.25
CA GLN A 450 -0.96 -10.52 17.09
C GLN A 450 0.30 -11.40 17.02
N GLY A 451 0.29 -12.40 16.16
CA GLY A 451 1.51 -13.10 15.75
C GLY A 451 2.21 -12.36 14.60
N TYR A 452 3.35 -12.90 14.19
CA TYR A 452 4.04 -12.46 12.97
C TYR A 452 3.12 -12.63 11.75
N ARG A 453 3.00 -11.59 10.93
CA ARG A 453 2.13 -11.54 9.75
C ARG A 453 2.93 -11.04 8.55
N ASP A 454 2.86 -11.79 7.46
CA ASP A 454 3.64 -11.49 6.24
C ASP A 454 3.30 -10.12 5.65
N GLN A 455 2.04 -9.70 5.72
CA GLN A 455 1.62 -8.38 5.26
C GLN A 455 2.35 -7.25 5.99
N LEU A 456 2.43 -7.32 7.32
CA LEU A 456 3.12 -6.31 8.13
C LEU A 456 4.62 -6.28 7.84
N ALA A 457 5.23 -7.45 7.65
CA ALA A 457 6.62 -7.56 7.21
C ALA A 457 6.84 -6.98 5.80
N MET A 458 5.95 -7.24 4.85
CA MET A 458 6.04 -6.65 3.50
C MET A 458 5.95 -5.13 3.52
N GLN A 459 5.13 -4.52 4.39
CA GLN A 459 5.12 -3.06 4.55
C GLN A 459 6.49 -2.53 5.00
N CYS A 460 7.09 -3.16 6.02
CA CYS A 460 8.44 -2.81 6.47
C CYS A 460 9.48 -2.99 5.36
N ILE A 461 9.43 -4.09 4.61
CA ILE A 461 10.36 -4.38 3.50
C ILE A 461 10.22 -3.32 2.39
N LYS A 462 9.00 -3.04 1.92
CA LYS A 462 8.73 -2.03 0.89
C LYS A 462 9.23 -0.65 1.31
N THR A 463 8.99 -0.25 2.57
CA THR A 463 9.50 1.02 3.12
C THR A 463 11.02 1.05 3.21
N CYS A 464 11.66 -0.07 3.58
CA CYS A 464 13.11 -0.18 3.63
C CYS A 464 13.75 -0.05 2.24
N LEU A 465 13.19 -0.73 1.23
CA LEU A 465 13.64 -0.64 -0.16
C LEU A 465 13.47 0.79 -0.71
N LYS A 466 12.26 1.35 -0.61
CA LYS A 466 11.93 2.69 -1.11
C LYS A 466 12.80 3.80 -0.49
N SER A 467 13.11 3.67 0.80
CA SER A 467 13.83 4.71 1.56
C SER A 467 15.32 4.44 1.72
N ASN A 468 15.86 3.40 1.08
CA ASN A 468 17.25 2.94 1.22
C ASN A 468 17.67 2.80 2.70
N VAL A 469 16.85 2.09 3.48
CA VAL A 469 17.15 1.76 4.88
C VAL A 469 18.13 0.59 4.92
N VAL A 470 19.15 0.69 5.76
CA VAL A 470 20.10 -0.40 5.99
C VAL A 470 19.77 -1.09 7.30
N ILE A 471 19.57 -2.40 7.25
CA ILE A 471 19.19 -3.18 8.43
C ILE A 471 20.43 -3.85 9.06
N ARG A 472 20.48 -3.89 10.39
CA ARG A 472 21.44 -4.67 11.17
C ARG A 472 20.73 -5.42 12.29
N ASP A 473 21.27 -6.56 12.67
CA ASP A 473 20.74 -7.46 13.70
C ASP A 473 21.01 -6.96 15.12
N ASN A 474 22.08 -6.19 15.35
CA ASN A 474 22.40 -5.66 16.67
C ASN A 474 23.10 -4.30 16.61
N VAL A 475 23.23 -3.66 17.79
CA VAL A 475 23.83 -2.33 17.91
C VAL A 475 25.32 -2.34 17.55
N GLU A 476 26.06 -3.38 17.92
CA GLU A 476 27.49 -3.49 17.61
C GLU A 476 27.75 -3.42 16.10
N LYS A 477 27.01 -4.21 15.31
CA LYS A 477 27.10 -4.18 13.84
C LYS A 477 26.54 -2.91 13.23
N ALA A 478 25.60 -2.24 13.89
CA ALA A 478 25.18 -0.90 13.50
C ALA A 478 26.32 0.11 13.68
N VAL A 479 27.07 0.05 14.79
CA VAL A 479 28.26 0.88 15.04
C VAL A 479 29.36 0.60 14.01
N GLU A 480 29.63 -0.67 13.68
CA GLU A 480 30.56 -1.05 12.61
C GLU A 480 30.16 -0.46 11.26
N LEU A 481 28.86 -0.54 10.91
CA LEU A 481 28.32 0.05 9.70
C LEU A 481 28.48 1.57 9.68
N LEU A 482 28.18 2.26 10.78
CA LEU A 482 28.31 3.72 10.88
C LEU A 482 29.78 4.15 10.70
N ASN A 483 30.72 3.40 11.27
CA ASN A 483 32.15 3.61 11.06
C ASN A 483 32.56 3.34 9.60
N ALA A 484 32.01 2.30 8.96
CA ALA A 484 32.25 2.01 7.55
C ALA A 484 31.72 3.13 6.62
N ILE A 485 30.54 3.66 6.92
CA ILE A 485 29.93 4.81 6.23
C ILE A 485 30.82 6.06 6.41
N ALA A 486 31.29 6.32 7.63
CA ALA A 486 32.21 7.43 7.91
C ALA A 486 33.54 7.30 7.15
N ALA A 487 34.00 6.05 6.92
CA ALA A 487 35.18 5.72 6.15
C ALA A 487 34.94 5.60 4.63
N GLN A 488 33.72 5.83 4.14
CA GLN A 488 33.33 5.71 2.72
C GLN A 488 33.58 4.32 2.11
N LYS A 489 33.44 3.25 2.90
CA LYS A 489 33.51 1.87 2.42
C LYS A 489 32.19 1.46 1.75
N PRO A 490 32.20 0.50 0.81
CA PRO A 490 30.98 -0.06 0.24
C PRO A 490 30.12 -0.69 1.34
N ILE A 491 28.81 -0.44 1.26
CA ILE A 491 27.83 -0.91 2.26
C ILE A 491 27.25 -2.24 1.77
N LYS A 492 27.53 -3.32 2.49
CA LYS A 492 26.86 -4.61 2.27
C LYS A 492 25.44 -4.55 2.84
N LYS A 493 24.43 -4.87 2.01
CA LYS A 493 23.06 -4.99 2.51
C LYS A 493 22.96 -6.29 3.31
N TRP A 494 22.01 -6.32 4.23
CA TRP A 494 21.71 -7.50 5.02
C TRP A 494 20.23 -7.45 5.35
N TRP A 495 19.58 -8.60 5.24
CA TRP A 495 18.16 -8.75 5.48
C TRP A 495 17.92 -9.85 6.52
N PRO A 496 17.08 -9.58 7.53
CA PRO A 496 16.70 -10.60 8.51
C PRO A 496 16.05 -11.82 7.86
N LEU A 497 16.19 -12.99 8.51
CA LEU A 497 15.65 -14.26 8.01
C LEU A 497 14.12 -14.19 7.81
N TYR A 498 13.42 -13.55 8.73
CA TYR A 498 11.97 -13.31 8.65
C TYR A 498 11.61 -12.59 7.35
N PHE A 499 12.30 -11.50 7.02
CA PHE A 499 12.03 -10.73 5.81
C PHE A 499 12.37 -11.48 4.54
N ARG A 500 13.48 -12.22 4.51
CA ARG A 500 13.84 -13.06 3.35
C ARG A 500 12.79 -14.14 3.09
N THR A 501 12.27 -14.74 4.16
CA THR A 501 11.25 -15.79 4.09
C THR A 501 9.91 -15.22 3.62
N THR A 502 9.47 -14.11 4.22
CA THR A 502 8.22 -13.44 3.85
C THR A 502 8.27 -12.94 2.41
N TYR A 503 9.35 -12.27 2.00
CA TYR A 503 9.49 -11.78 0.63
C TYR A 503 9.38 -12.92 -0.37
N LYS A 504 10.13 -14.01 -0.17
CA LYS A 504 10.06 -15.19 -1.03
C LYS A 504 8.67 -15.81 -1.10
N ARG A 505 7.94 -15.84 0.02
CA ARG A 505 6.58 -16.38 0.05
C ARG A 505 5.58 -15.49 -0.70
N GLN A 506 5.75 -14.18 -0.63
CA GLN A 506 4.79 -13.21 -1.17
C GLN A 506 5.06 -12.85 -2.64
N THR A 507 6.33 -12.83 -3.07
CA THR A 507 6.73 -12.44 -4.43
C THR A 507 7.27 -13.60 -5.25
N GLY A 508 7.60 -14.74 -4.64
CA GLY A 508 8.31 -15.84 -5.31
C GLY A 508 9.83 -15.62 -5.44
N HIS A 509 10.30 -14.38 -5.29
CA HIS A 509 11.71 -14.00 -5.49
C HIS A 509 12.53 -13.99 -4.19
N LYS A 510 13.85 -14.11 -4.31
CA LYS A 510 14.75 -13.98 -3.16
C LYS A 510 15.10 -12.52 -2.93
N LEU A 511 15.09 -12.08 -1.68
CA LEU A 511 15.58 -10.76 -1.29
C LEU A 511 17.12 -10.81 -1.27
N GLU A 512 17.76 -10.10 -2.20
CA GLU A 512 19.22 -10.13 -2.39
C GLU A 512 20.00 -9.34 -1.31
N VAL A 513 21.24 -9.77 -1.04
CA VAL A 513 22.10 -9.36 0.09
C VAL A 513 23.32 -8.58 -0.39
#